data_AF-A0A641ADE2-F1
#
_entry.id   AF-A0A641ADE2-F1
#
_cell.length_a   1.000
_cell.length_b   1.000
_cell.length_c   1.000
_cell.angle_alpha   90.00
_cell.angle_beta   90.00
_cell.angle_gamma   90.00
#
_symmetry.space_group_name_H-M   'P 1'
#
loop_
_entity.id
_entity.type
_entity.pdbx_description
1 polymer ?
#
loop_
_entity_poly.entity_id
_entity_poly.type
_entity_poly.pdbx_seq_one_letter_code
_entity_poly.pdbx_strand_id
1 'polypeptide(L)'
;CFAPDAPTGSGFWHWVVANIPANATSVSEGGGLPEGSLETRTDIGAPGWIGPCPPEGHGVHRYIFTISCLGVASIPVDVDSSAAVVGFMTNMNAIEQAKLTGVVAR
;
A
#
# COMPACT_ATOMS: atom_id res chain seq x y z
N CYS A 1 -1.73 -0.84 0.71
CA CYS A 1 -2.80 -1.80 1.03
C CYS A 1 -2.54 -3.11 0.32
N PHE A 2 -2.55 -4.21 1.06
CA PHE A 2 -2.25 -5.55 0.54
C PHE A 2 -3.37 -6.52 0.88
N ALA A 3 -3.80 -7.29 -0.12
CA ALA A 3 -4.76 -8.37 0.02
C ALA A 3 -4.03 -9.72 -0.05
N PRO A 4 -3.68 -10.34 1.10
CA PRO A 4 -2.96 -11.62 1.11
C PRO A 4 -3.80 -12.79 0.59
N ASP A 5 -5.12 -12.66 0.60
CA ASP A 5 -6.05 -13.74 0.26
C ASP A 5 -6.36 -13.81 -1.25
N ALA A 6 -5.81 -12.90 -2.05
CA ALA A 6 -5.94 -12.94 -3.50
C ALA A 6 -5.21 -14.17 -4.08
N PRO A 7 -5.87 -14.97 -4.93
CA PRO A 7 -5.35 -16.27 -5.40
C PRO A 7 -4.34 -16.12 -6.55
N THR A 8 -3.24 -15.40 -6.30
CA THR A 8 -2.21 -15.07 -7.31
C THR A 8 -0.85 -15.72 -7.03
N GLY A 9 -0.68 -16.34 -5.85
CA GLY A 9 0.61 -16.80 -5.33
C GLY A 9 1.43 -15.70 -4.63
N SER A 10 1.09 -14.43 -4.81
CA SER A 10 1.76 -13.28 -4.19
C SER A 10 0.82 -12.32 -3.46
N GLY A 11 -0.47 -12.67 -3.35
CA GLY A 11 -1.51 -11.73 -2.92
C GLY A 11 -1.74 -10.62 -3.96
N PHE A 12 -2.34 -9.51 -3.54
CA PHE A 12 -2.61 -8.37 -4.44
C PHE A 12 -2.35 -7.03 -3.75
N TRP A 13 -1.53 -6.19 -4.36
CA TRP A 13 -1.26 -4.82 -3.92
C TRP A 13 -2.28 -3.86 -4.51
N HIS A 14 -3.13 -3.33 -3.65
CA HIS A 14 -4.22 -2.40 -3.99
C HIS A 14 -3.78 -0.95 -4.02
N TRP A 15 -2.71 -0.61 -3.28
CA TRP A 15 -2.20 0.75 -3.17
C TRP A 15 -0.82 0.77 -2.52
N VAL A 16 0.07 1.60 -3.03
CA VAL A 16 1.43 1.76 -2.50
C VAL A 16 1.82 3.22 -2.60
N VAL A 17 2.13 3.82 -1.45
CA VAL A 17 2.56 5.22 -1.35
C VAL A 17 3.89 5.26 -0.60
N ALA A 18 4.87 5.93 -1.19
CA ALA A 18 6.18 6.16 -0.61
C ALA A 18 6.38 7.64 -0.28
N ASN A 19 7.39 7.92 0.55
CA ASN A 19 7.90 9.27 0.82
C ASN A 19 6.82 10.28 1.30
N ILE A 20 5.84 9.80 2.07
CA ILE A 20 4.88 10.67 2.76
C ILE A 20 5.66 11.56 3.75
N PRO A 21 5.50 12.90 3.71
CA PRO A 21 6.17 13.80 4.64
C PRO A 21 5.90 13.46 6.11
N ALA A 22 6.92 13.56 6.96
CA ALA A 22 6.82 13.21 8.38
C ALA A 22 5.86 14.09 9.19
N ASN A 23 5.50 15.28 8.69
CA ASN A 23 4.51 16.16 9.31
C ASN A 23 3.06 15.85 8.88
N ALA A 24 2.85 14.94 7.93
CA ALA A 24 1.52 14.51 7.53
C ALA A 24 0.91 13.61 8.60
N THR A 25 -0.28 13.96 9.08
CA THR A 25 -0.99 13.21 10.12
C THR A 25 -2.26 12.52 9.61
N SER A 26 -2.65 12.79 8.37
CA SER A 26 -3.82 12.20 7.75
C SER A 26 -3.68 12.10 6.24
N VAL A 27 -4.47 11.20 5.66
CA VAL A 27 -4.78 11.17 4.23
C VAL A 27 -6.29 11.25 4.12
N SER A 28 -6.79 12.22 3.35
CA SER A 28 -8.22 12.43 3.19
C SER A 28 -8.84 11.31 2.36
N GLU A 29 -10.00 10.83 2.79
CA GLU A 29 -10.78 9.85 2.02
C GLU A 29 -11.13 10.41 0.63
N GLY A 30 -10.77 9.67 -0.43
CA GLY A 30 -11.00 10.07 -1.82
C GLY A 30 -10.27 11.35 -2.25
N GLY A 31 -9.45 11.94 -1.38
CA GLY A 31 -8.72 13.17 -1.64
C GLY A 31 -7.31 12.93 -2.18
N GLY A 32 -6.55 14.02 -2.31
CA GLY A 32 -5.15 13.96 -2.66
C GLY A 32 -4.26 13.49 -1.50
N LEU A 33 -3.07 13.03 -1.84
CA LEU A 33 -2.02 12.75 -0.87
C LEU A 33 -1.35 14.05 -0.38
N PRO A 34 -0.72 14.02 0.81
CA PRO A 34 0.17 15.09 1.24
C PRO A 34 1.23 15.39 0.18
N GLU A 35 1.50 16.67 -0.08
CA GLU A 35 2.49 17.10 -1.07
C GLU A 35 3.87 16.48 -0.79
N GLY A 36 4.50 15.93 -1.82
CA GLY A 36 5.78 15.20 -1.70
C GLY A 36 5.64 13.68 -1.56
N SER A 37 4.42 13.17 -1.32
CA SER A 37 4.13 11.74 -1.40
C SER A 37 4.22 11.23 -2.85
N LEU A 38 4.56 9.95 -3.02
CA LEU A 38 4.65 9.29 -4.31
C LEU A 38 3.80 8.03 -4.35
N GLU A 39 2.77 8.01 -5.20
CA GLU A 39 2.11 6.76 -5.57
C GLU A 39 3.00 5.97 -6.52
N THR A 40 3.12 4.67 -6.27
CA THR A 40 3.94 3.75 -7.06
C THR A 40 3.09 2.64 -7.64
N ARG A 41 3.65 1.88 -8.58
CA ARG A 41 2.96 0.84 -9.33
C ARG A 41 2.34 -0.24 -8.42
N THR A 42 1.05 -0.48 -8.65
CA THR A 42 0.27 -1.56 -8.02
C THR A 42 0.19 -2.80 -8.94
N ASP A 43 -0.51 -3.84 -8.51
CA ASP A 43 -0.62 -5.08 -9.29
C ASP A 43 -1.54 -4.95 -10.52
N ILE A 44 -2.27 -3.84 -10.69
CA ILE A 44 -2.93 -3.51 -11.97
C ILE A 44 -1.97 -2.84 -12.97
N GLY A 45 -0.70 -2.65 -12.60
CA GLY A 45 0.32 -2.04 -13.47
C GLY A 45 0.29 -0.51 -13.53
N ALA A 46 -0.48 0.15 -12.67
CA ALA A 46 -0.56 1.61 -12.57
C ALA A 46 -0.47 2.09 -11.11
N PRO A 47 -0.01 3.34 -10.87
CA PRO A 47 -0.16 4.01 -9.57
C PRO A 47 -1.62 4.30 -9.25
N GLY A 48 -1.92 4.49 -7.96
CA GLY A 48 -3.26 4.83 -7.49
C GLY A 48 -3.88 3.77 -6.58
N TRP A 49 -4.99 4.13 -5.94
CA TRP A 49 -5.81 3.23 -5.14
C TRP A 49 -6.80 2.45 -6.01
N ILE A 50 -6.87 1.12 -5.81
CA ILE A 50 -7.87 0.24 -6.39
C ILE A 50 -8.66 -0.44 -5.28
N GLY A 51 -9.98 -0.32 -5.34
CA GLY A 51 -10.87 -0.89 -4.33
C GLY A 51 -10.89 -2.43 -4.27
N PRO A 52 -11.44 -3.00 -3.18
CA PRO A 52 -11.72 -4.43 -3.06
C PRO A 52 -12.55 -5.00 -4.22
N CYS A 53 -12.12 -6.13 -4.77
CA CYS A 53 -12.89 -6.87 -5.77
C CYS A 53 -12.55 -8.38 -5.71
N PRO A 54 -12.86 -9.06 -4.58
CA PRO A 54 -12.56 -10.48 -4.45
C PRO A 54 -13.41 -11.31 -5.43
N PRO A 55 -12.97 -12.49 -5.89
CA PRO A 55 -13.79 -13.35 -6.74
C PRO A 55 -15.03 -13.85 -5.99
N GLU A 56 -16.16 -13.96 -6.69
CA GLU A 56 -17.41 -14.45 -6.11
C GLU A 56 -17.26 -15.86 -5.56
N GLY A 57 -17.74 -16.09 -4.34
CA GLY A 57 -17.69 -17.41 -3.69
C GLY A 57 -16.30 -17.87 -3.24
N HIS A 58 -15.25 -17.05 -3.41
CA HIS A 58 -13.89 -17.38 -2.94
C HIS A 58 -13.71 -17.16 -1.42
N GLY A 59 -14.74 -16.65 -0.75
CA GLY A 59 -14.72 -16.37 0.68
C GLY A 59 -14.27 -14.95 1.02
N VAL A 60 -13.98 -14.73 2.30
CA VAL A 60 -13.61 -13.42 2.84
C VAL A 60 -12.15 -13.10 2.52
N HIS A 61 -11.90 -11.95 1.91
CA HIS A 61 -10.57 -11.39 1.69
C HIS A 61 -10.28 -10.28 2.69
N ARG A 62 -9.06 -10.25 3.23
CA ARG A 62 -8.52 -9.19 4.06
C ARG A 62 -7.86 -8.13 3.19
N TYR A 63 -8.00 -6.87 3.58
CA TYR A 63 -7.39 -5.71 2.95
C TYR A 63 -6.60 -4.96 4.02
N ILE A 64 -5.28 -5.14 4.01
CA ILE A 64 -4.40 -4.68 5.08
C ILE A 64 -3.79 -3.35 4.67
N PHE A 65 -4.24 -2.27 5.30
CA PHE A 65 -3.59 -0.98 5.26
C PHE A 65 -2.48 -0.98 6.30
N THR A 66 -1.25 -0.72 5.87
CA THR A 66 -0.07 -0.60 6.75
C THR A 66 0.52 0.78 6.54
N ILE A 67 0.73 1.51 7.63
CA ILE A 67 1.55 2.72 7.65
C ILE A 67 2.87 2.38 8.35
N SER A 68 3.98 2.83 7.77
CA SER A 68 5.32 2.57 8.30
C SER A 68 6.01 3.90 8.61
N CYS A 69 6.48 4.07 9.83
CA CYS A 69 7.39 5.13 10.21
C CYS A 69 8.81 4.70 9.82
N LEU A 70 9.52 5.51 9.04
CA LEU A 70 10.87 5.20 8.56
C LEU A 70 11.91 6.04 9.29
N GLY A 71 13.10 5.47 9.48
CA GLY A 71 14.26 6.19 10.02
C GLY A 71 15.01 7.04 9.01
N VAL A 72 14.49 7.13 7.78
CA VAL A 72 15.04 7.95 6.69
C VAL A 72 13.94 8.86 6.14
N ALA A 73 14.35 10.03 5.66
CA ALA A 73 13.42 11.01 5.10
C ALA A 73 12.76 10.55 3.79
N SER A 74 13.44 9.68 3.01
CA SER A 74 12.91 9.11 1.78
C SER A 74 13.61 7.80 1.42
N ILE A 75 12.95 6.98 0.62
CA ILE A 75 13.49 5.79 -0.04
C ILE A 75 13.63 6.03 -1.55
N PRO A 76 14.64 5.43 -2.21
CA PRO A 76 14.93 5.67 -3.63
C PRO A 76 14.02 4.81 -4.52
N VAL A 77 12.79 5.28 -4.75
CA VAL A 77 11.79 4.64 -5.60
C VAL A 77 11.16 5.66 -6.55
N ASP A 78 10.60 5.16 -7.64
CA ASP A 78 9.91 5.94 -8.67
C ASP A 78 8.47 5.43 -8.89
N VAL A 79 7.74 6.07 -9.81
CA VAL A 79 6.34 5.75 -10.12
C VAL A 79 6.14 4.29 -10.61
N ASP A 80 7.17 3.69 -11.22
CA ASP A 80 7.11 2.33 -11.79
C ASP A 80 7.61 1.25 -10.83
N SER A 81 8.21 1.66 -9.70
CA SER A 81 8.72 0.77 -8.68
C SER A 81 7.63 -0.15 -8.16
N SER A 82 7.88 -1.46 -8.21
CA SER A 82 6.92 -2.45 -7.74
C SER A 82 6.70 -2.35 -6.23
N ALA A 83 5.50 -2.75 -5.78
CA ALA A 83 5.18 -2.88 -4.37
C ALA A 83 6.21 -3.73 -3.57
N ALA A 84 6.77 -4.77 -4.19
CA ALA A 84 7.80 -5.60 -3.56
C ALA A 84 9.12 -4.84 -3.35
N VAL A 85 9.54 -4.00 -4.30
CA VAL A 85 10.72 -3.13 -4.16
C VAL A 85 10.48 -2.07 -3.08
N VAL A 86 9.31 -1.44 -3.07
CA VAL A 86 8.94 -0.47 -2.01
C VAL A 86 8.92 -1.17 -0.65
N GLY A 87 8.34 -2.37 -0.57
CA GLY A 87 8.29 -3.17 0.64
C GLY A 87 9.66 -3.59 1.15
N PHE A 88 10.58 -3.98 0.26
CA PHE A 88 11.97 -4.26 0.62
C PHE A 88 12.66 -3.05 1.25
N MET A 89 12.59 -1.89 0.58
CA MET A 89 13.18 -0.64 1.10
C MET A 89 12.53 -0.19 2.41
N THR A 90 11.21 -0.34 2.53
CA THR A 90 10.45 -0.05 3.75
C THR A 90 10.94 -0.91 4.90
N ASN A 91 11.04 -2.23 4.72
CA ASN A 91 11.45 -3.15 5.78
C ASN A 91 12.88 -2.91 6.26
N MET A 92 13.77 -2.42 5.38
CA MET A 92 15.14 -2.06 5.75
C MET A 92 15.24 -0.78 6.59
N ASN A 93 14.21 0.08 6.57
CA ASN A 93 14.24 1.40 7.20
C ASN A 93 13.12 1.62 8.23
N ALA A 94 12.21 0.67 8.43
CA ALA A 94 11.06 0.82 9.31
C ALA A 94 11.48 0.85 10.79
N ILE A 95 11.02 1.87 11.51
CA ILE A 95 11.13 1.98 12.97
C ILE A 95 9.87 1.41 13.62
N GLU A 96 8.71 1.70 13.06
CA GLU A 96 7.41 1.29 13.60
C GLU A 96 6.41 1.08 12.46
N GLN A 97 5.43 0.20 12.70
CA GLN A 97 4.32 -0.02 11.78
C GLN A 97 3.00 -0.12 12.54
N ALA A 98 1.97 0.50 11.97
CA ALA A 98 0.59 0.31 12.40
C ALA A 98 -0.23 -0.28 11.25
N LYS A 99 -1.20 -1.14 11.59
CA LYS A 99 -2.02 -1.86 10.62
C LYS A 99 -3.50 -1.71 10.94
N LEU A 100 -4.29 -1.52 9.88
CA LEU A 100 -5.75 -1.60 9.90
C LEU A 100 -6.16 -2.63 8.85
N THR A 101 -7.01 -3.59 9.24
CA THR A 101 -7.49 -4.63 8.34
C THR A 101 -8.99 -4.50 8.14
N GLY A 102 -9.40 -4.23 6.91
CA GLY A 102 -10.79 -4.40 6.47
C GLY A 102 -11.00 -5.79 5.88
N VAL A 103 -12.25 -6.25 5.81
CA VAL A 103 -12.62 -7.51 5.17
C VAL A 103 -13.76 -7.30 4.18
N VAL A 104 -13.70 -7.98 3.04
CA VAL A 104 -14.76 -7.95 2.01
C VAL A 104 -14.93 -9.35 1.43
N ALA A 105 -16.17 -9.73 1.14
CA ALA A 105 -16.52 -10.93 0.38
C ALA A 105 -17.51 -10.54 -0.73
N ARG A 106 -17.57 -11.37 -1.78
CA ARG A 106 -18.54 -11.27 -2.87
C ARG A 106 -19.23 -12.60 -3.09
#